data_AF-A0AAV4T7J9-F1
#
_entry.id   AF-A0AAV4T7J9-F1
#
_cell.length_a   1.000
_cell.length_b   1.000
_cell.length_c   1.000
_cell.angle_alpha   90.00
_cell.angle_beta   90.00
_cell.angle_gamma   90.00
#
_symmetry.space_group_name_H-M   'P 1'
#
loop_
_entity.id
_entity.type
_entity.pdbx_description
1 polymer ?
#
loop_
_entity_poly.entity_id
_entity_poly.type
_entity_poly.pdbx_seq_one_letter_code
_entity_poly.pdbx_strand_id
1 'polypeptide(L)'
;MATLIQKSCQNLDFPPSDKGHHFRLLVVNNWALRFGKSIVGSSIQATCLQKITNNFLKLGATVEWVDATQMIEEMRTDVKTVLSWKKLAVDRIREAAEYAATGPQHDKSTKFEYYYSKIDDEKDKNADKVDSNDVILESKPRKSVRELELRPHRNFANAPVNFNRSSVHVPTNVYDEDPKVLNSIKWSEYLTLIFINNLAVDPSLNWQYFGSSTGFLRTFPATSWTKEGRDKPDLYDCRTRSWYVQAAASAKDIVILVDSSGSMTGIRKEIARNVVTDILSTLTEDDFVTVLSFSDDVIPVVPCFENSLVQADEENIREFMKHMKKIETANIANFTLSLITAFELLQKYNRSGLGTQCNQAIMIITDGAPNTFEDIFRRYNYPNIPVRVFTYLIGKEVTESHEVNWMACANKGYYTHMATLPEVRDKVLKYVPVMSRPVVLSGAHPYIWTSVYADVPATDLTLAEWEDREFEYIRRRLNALRRRNWFAAQEEEETFDPENTPEPVMEEREIRVRFKGF
;
A
#
# COMPACT_ATOMS: atom_id res chain seq x y z
N MET A 1 -2.39 -41.11 -10.07
CA MET A 1 -1.38 -42.11 -9.67
C MET A 1 -1.20 -43.25 -10.68
N ALA A 2 -2.24 -43.96 -11.13
CA ALA A 2 -2.07 -45.06 -12.10
C ALA A 2 -1.42 -44.66 -13.44
N THR A 3 -1.75 -43.48 -13.97
CA THR A 3 -1.12 -42.89 -15.18
C THR A 3 0.28 -42.32 -14.95
N LEU A 4 0.60 -41.93 -13.72
CA LEU A 4 1.94 -41.46 -13.32
C LEU A 4 2.93 -42.63 -13.20
N ILE A 5 2.46 -43.76 -12.65
CA ILE A 5 3.24 -45.00 -12.59
C ILE A 5 3.48 -45.55 -14.02
N GLN A 6 2.49 -45.44 -14.90
CA GLN A 6 2.60 -45.89 -16.29
C GLN A 6 3.57 -45.04 -17.12
N LYS A 7 3.68 -43.72 -16.86
CA LYS A 7 4.66 -42.84 -17.51
C LYS A 7 6.07 -42.96 -16.93
N SER A 8 6.23 -43.15 -15.62
CA SER A 8 7.55 -43.39 -15.02
C SER A 8 8.21 -44.69 -15.50
N CYS A 9 7.42 -45.68 -15.94
CA CYS A 9 7.96 -46.91 -16.53
C CYS A 9 8.31 -46.81 -18.03
N GLN A 10 7.89 -45.75 -18.73
CA GLN A 10 8.16 -45.59 -20.18
C GLN A 10 9.49 -44.88 -20.49
N ASN A 11 10.10 -44.19 -19.52
CA ASN A 11 11.33 -43.40 -19.72
C ASN A 11 12.59 -44.04 -19.10
N LEU A 12 12.56 -45.33 -18.79
CA LEU A 12 13.75 -46.07 -18.38
C LEU A 12 14.32 -46.80 -19.59
N ASP A 13 15.12 -46.08 -20.39
CA ASP A 13 15.96 -46.69 -21.43
C ASP A 13 17.05 -47.54 -20.74
N PHE A 14 16.85 -48.86 -20.73
CA PHE A 14 17.88 -49.81 -20.35
C PHE A 14 18.60 -50.33 -21.59
N PRO A 15 19.96 -50.43 -21.57
CA PRO A 15 20.75 -50.82 -22.74
C PRO A 15 20.45 -52.28 -23.16
N PRO A 16 20.68 -52.64 -24.44
CA PRO A 16 20.22 -53.92 -24.96
C PRO A 16 21.27 -55.01 -24.73
N SER A 17 21.13 -55.82 -23.67
CA SER A 17 21.59 -57.21 -23.74
C SER A 17 20.92 -58.15 -22.73
N ASP A 18 20.78 -59.38 -23.18
CA ASP A 18 20.46 -60.62 -22.47
C ASP A 18 19.01 -60.95 -22.08
N LYS A 19 18.59 -62.10 -22.62
CA LYS A 19 17.29 -62.79 -22.53
C LYS A 19 16.84 -63.15 -21.10
N GLY A 20 17.55 -62.71 -20.06
CA GLY A 20 17.19 -62.86 -18.65
C GLY A 20 16.38 -61.69 -18.07
N HIS A 21 16.41 -60.51 -18.69
CA HIS A 21 15.71 -59.32 -18.16
C HIS A 21 14.21 -59.27 -18.48
N HIS A 22 13.77 -59.94 -19.54
CA HIS A 22 12.36 -59.94 -19.95
C HIS A 22 11.45 -60.63 -18.93
N PHE A 23 11.96 -61.66 -18.25
CA PHE A 23 11.24 -62.39 -17.21
C PHE A 23 11.08 -61.57 -15.92
N ARG A 24 12.10 -60.80 -15.52
CA ARG A 24 12.04 -59.91 -14.35
C ARG A 24 11.05 -58.76 -14.56
N LEU A 25 10.99 -58.20 -15.77
CA LEU A 25 10.04 -57.12 -16.09
C LEU A 25 8.59 -57.59 -16.02
N LEU A 26 8.31 -58.81 -16.54
CA LEU A 26 6.99 -59.44 -16.48
C LEU A 26 6.55 -59.76 -15.04
N VAL A 27 7.47 -60.20 -14.18
CA VAL A 27 7.19 -60.49 -12.77
C VAL A 27 6.88 -59.22 -12.00
N VAL A 28 7.68 -58.16 -12.17
CA VAL A 28 7.43 -56.85 -11.52
C VAL A 28 6.11 -56.26 -12.00
N ASN A 29 5.81 -56.37 -13.29
CA ASN A 29 4.54 -55.88 -13.85
C ASN A 29 3.35 -56.66 -13.27
N ASN A 30 3.43 -58.00 -13.19
CA ASN A 30 2.37 -58.81 -12.58
C ASN A 30 2.19 -58.54 -11.08
N TRP A 31 3.29 -58.32 -10.35
CA TRP A 31 3.23 -57.95 -8.95
C TRP A 31 2.59 -56.58 -8.76
N ALA A 32 3.01 -55.57 -9.52
CA ALA A 32 2.44 -54.23 -9.49
C ALA A 32 0.95 -54.23 -9.86
N LEU A 33 0.53 -55.05 -10.83
CA LEU A 33 -0.89 -55.21 -11.19
C LEU A 33 -1.71 -55.87 -10.09
N ARG A 34 -1.17 -56.90 -9.41
CA ARG A 34 -1.86 -57.54 -8.28
C ARG A 34 -1.96 -56.62 -7.08
N PHE A 35 -0.87 -55.95 -6.74
CA PHE A 35 -0.82 -55.00 -5.64
C PHE A 35 -1.75 -53.81 -5.89
N GLY A 36 -1.71 -53.23 -7.09
CA GLY A 36 -2.63 -52.16 -7.50
C GLY A 36 -4.09 -52.57 -7.44
N LYS A 37 -4.45 -53.78 -7.91
CA LYS A 37 -5.81 -54.32 -7.78
C LYS A 37 -6.24 -54.49 -6.32
N SER A 38 -5.33 -54.95 -5.46
CA SER A 38 -5.59 -55.11 -4.02
C SER A 38 -5.84 -53.76 -3.34
N ILE A 39 -4.99 -52.76 -3.58
CA ILE A 39 -5.17 -51.41 -3.06
C ILE A 39 -6.48 -50.80 -3.53
N VAL A 40 -6.80 -50.89 -4.82
CA VAL A 40 -8.04 -50.34 -5.37
C VAL A 40 -9.25 -51.04 -4.76
N GLY A 41 -9.23 -52.36 -4.62
CA GLY A 41 -10.29 -53.13 -3.97
C GLY A 41 -10.52 -52.71 -2.52
N SER A 42 -9.46 -52.69 -1.71
CA SER A 42 -9.51 -52.27 -0.31
C SER A 42 -9.93 -50.81 -0.16
N SER A 43 -9.46 -49.92 -1.05
CA SER A 43 -9.81 -48.50 -1.03
C SER A 43 -11.29 -48.28 -1.37
N ILE A 44 -11.84 -48.95 -2.38
CA ILE A 44 -13.27 -48.85 -2.73
C ILE A 44 -14.15 -49.34 -1.58
N GLN A 45 -13.73 -50.39 -0.89
CA GLN A 45 -14.46 -50.94 0.26
C GLN A 45 -14.36 -50.04 1.49
N ALA A 46 -13.17 -49.54 1.82
CA ALA A 46 -12.94 -48.64 2.95
C ALA A 46 -13.63 -47.28 2.78
N THR A 47 -13.60 -46.73 1.56
CA THR A 47 -14.26 -45.44 1.24
C THR A 47 -15.77 -45.58 0.98
N CYS A 48 -16.29 -46.81 0.91
CA CYS A 48 -17.69 -47.09 0.59
C CYS A 48 -18.19 -46.38 -0.68
N LEU A 49 -17.33 -46.27 -1.72
CA LEU A 49 -17.61 -45.48 -2.93
C LEU A 49 -18.95 -45.86 -3.60
N GLN A 50 -19.27 -47.15 -3.67
CA GLN A 50 -20.53 -47.64 -4.25
C GLN A 50 -21.76 -47.18 -3.46
N LYS A 51 -21.64 -46.99 -2.15
CA LYS A 51 -22.73 -46.49 -1.30
C LYS A 51 -22.93 -45.00 -1.53
N ILE A 52 -21.85 -44.25 -1.74
CA ILE A 52 -21.88 -42.83 -2.08
C ILE A 52 -22.56 -42.61 -3.43
N THR A 53 -22.16 -43.33 -4.48
CA THR A 53 -22.79 -43.22 -5.81
C THR A 53 -24.27 -43.59 -5.78
N ASN A 54 -24.63 -44.66 -5.07
CA ASN A 54 -26.03 -45.04 -4.88
C ASN A 54 -26.82 -43.98 -4.09
N ASN A 55 -26.21 -43.31 -3.12
CA ASN A 55 -26.86 -42.24 -2.36
C ASN A 55 -27.10 -40.99 -3.23
N PHE A 56 -26.17 -40.61 -4.10
CA PHE A 56 -26.37 -39.51 -5.05
C PHE A 56 -27.58 -39.74 -5.97
N LEU A 57 -27.76 -40.98 -6.44
CA LEU A 57 -28.92 -41.37 -7.26
C LEU A 57 -30.22 -41.42 -6.45
N LYS A 58 -30.16 -41.87 -5.19
CA LYS A 58 -31.34 -41.98 -4.30
C LYS A 58 -31.83 -40.64 -3.76
N LEU A 59 -30.93 -39.70 -3.49
CA LEU A 59 -31.23 -38.40 -2.89
C LEU A 59 -31.76 -37.36 -3.90
N GLY A 60 -31.99 -37.74 -5.17
CA GLY A 60 -32.62 -36.88 -6.16
C GLY A 60 -31.79 -35.65 -6.54
N ALA A 61 -30.46 -35.77 -6.56
CA ALA A 61 -29.57 -34.70 -6.98
C ALA A 61 -29.78 -34.39 -8.48
N THR A 62 -29.99 -33.12 -8.82
CA THR A 62 -30.13 -32.65 -10.20
C THR A 62 -28.81 -32.11 -10.70
N VAL A 63 -28.33 -32.63 -11.83
CA VAL A 63 -27.14 -32.11 -12.50
C VAL A 63 -27.57 -30.98 -13.42
N GLU A 64 -27.15 -29.76 -13.11
CA GLU A 64 -27.37 -28.58 -13.94
C GLU A 64 -26.08 -28.25 -14.70
N TRP A 65 -26.21 -28.00 -16.00
CA TRP A 65 -25.10 -27.47 -16.78
C TRP A 65 -24.97 -25.99 -16.50
N VAL A 66 -23.76 -25.59 -16.14
CA VAL A 66 -23.45 -24.20 -15.85
C VAL A 66 -22.74 -23.62 -17.06
N ASP A 67 -23.41 -22.67 -17.73
CA ASP A 67 -22.79 -21.92 -18.80
C ASP A 67 -21.84 -20.86 -18.20
N ALA A 68 -20.54 -21.10 -18.37
CA ALA A 68 -19.51 -20.18 -17.88
C ALA A 68 -19.62 -18.78 -18.50
N THR A 69 -20.09 -18.67 -19.76
CA THR A 69 -20.21 -17.38 -20.43
C THR A 69 -21.36 -16.56 -19.83
N GLN A 70 -22.50 -17.19 -19.58
CA GLN A 70 -23.63 -16.55 -18.89
C GLN A 70 -23.24 -16.15 -17.47
N MET A 71 -22.57 -17.03 -16.72
CA MET A 71 -22.12 -16.71 -15.36
C MET A 71 -21.19 -15.50 -15.32
N ILE A 72 -20.24 -15.41 -16.26
CA ILE A 72 -19.31 -14.27 -16.33
C ILE A 72 -20.07 -12.97 -16.63
N GLU A 73 -21.09 -13.00 -17.50
CA GLU A 73 -21.87 -11.80 -17.80
C GLU A 73 -22.78 -11.39 -16.63
N GLU A 74 -23.33 -12.34 -15.89
CA GLU A 74 -24.05 -12.08 -14.63
C GLU A 74 -23.10 -11.45 -13.58
N MET A 75 -21.93 -12.05 -13.35
CA MET A 75 -20.90 -11.51 -12.45
C MET A 75 -20.46 -10.09 -12.85
N ARG A 76 -20.26 -9.86 -14.15
CA ARG A 76 -19.91 -8.53 -14.67
C ARG A 76 -21.01 -7.51 -14.37
N THR A 77 -22.26 -7.90 -14.53
CA THR A 77 -23.42 -7.04 -14.28
C THR A 77 -23.54 -6.71 -12.79
N ASP A 78 -23.32 -7.68 -11.92
CA ASP A 78 -23.33 -7.50 -10.47
C ASP A 78 -22.21 -6.54 -10.03
N VAL A 79 -20.98 -6.78 -10.49
CA VAL A 79 -19.83 -5.90 -10.17
C VAL A 79 -20.08 -4.48 -10.67
N LYS A 80 -20.57 -4.33 -11.90
CA LYS A 80 -20.91 -3.01 -12.45
C LYS A 80 -21.95 -2.29 -11.60
N THR A 81 -22.98 -3.00 -11.14
CA THR A 81 -24.04 -2.44 -10.31
C THR A 81 -23.50 -1.99 -8.96
N VAL A 82 -22.73 -2.84 -8.27
CA VAL A 82 -22.11 -2.52 -6.98
C VAL A 82 -21.17 -1.30 -7.08
N LEU A 83 -20.31 -1.27 -8.10
CA LEU A 83 -19.40 -0.13 -8.31
C LEU A 83 -20.16 1.15 -8.67
N SER A 84 -21.28 1.04 -9.40
CA SER A 84 -22.12 2.20 -9.72
C SER A 84 -22.78 2.81 -8.49
N TRP A 85 -23.23 2.00 -7.53
CA TRP A 85 -23.84 2.50 -6.28
C TRP A 85 -22.81 3.17 -5.38
N LYS A 86 -21.62 2.58 -5.26
CA LYS A 86 -20.49 3.18 -4.55
C LYS A 86 -20.08 4.52 -5.18
N LYS A 87 -20.05 4.59 -6.51
CA LYS A 87 -19.81 5.84 -7.24
C LYS A 87 -20.83 6.93 -6.84
N LEU A 88 -22.12 6.61 -6.84
CA LEU A 88 -23.18 7.55 -6.43
C LEU A 88 -23.07 7.99 -4.96
N ALA A 89 -22.58 7.12 -4.08
CA ALA A 89 -22.31 7.49 -2.68
C ALA A 89 -21.17 8.53 -2.59
N VAL A 90 -20.09 8.32 -3.35
CA VAL A 90 -18.95 9.26 -3.43
C VAL A 90 -19.37 10.58 -4.05
N ASP A 91 -20.22 10.57 -5.09
CA ASP A 91 -20.74 11.79 -5.72
C ASP A 91 -21.49 12.68 -4.74
N ARG A 92 -22.38 12.09 -3.94
CA ARG A 92 -23.13 12.82 -2.90
C ARG A 92 -22.20 13.42 -1.84
N ILE A 93 -21.15 12.70 -1.46
CA ILE A 93 -20.14 13.20 -0.51
C ILE A 93 -19.37 14.37 -1.12
N ARG A 94 -18.91 14.25 -2.37
CA ARG A 94 -18.17 15.29 -3.10
C ARG A 94 -18.99 16.57 -3.20
N GLU A 95 -20.21 16.49 -3.72
CA GLU A 95 -21.07 17.67 -3.92
C GLU A 95 -21.34 18.38 -2.59
N ALA A 96 -21.62 17.62 -1.53
CA ALA A 96 -21.79 18.18 -0.20
C ALA A 96 -20.51 18.81 0.35
N ALA A 97 -19.34 18.21 0.07
CA ALA A 97 -18.05 18.72 0.52
C ALA A 97 -17.68 20.03 -0.20
N GLU A 98 -17.83 20.08 -1.52
CA GLU A 98 -17.60 21.29 -2.31
C GLU A 98 -18.54 22.42 -1.86
N TYR A 99 -19.83 22.13 -1.71
CA TYR A 99 -20.81 23.10 -1.23
C TYR A 99 -20.45 23.61 0.17
N ALA A 100 -20.18 22.72 1.13
CA ALA A 100 -19.81 23.09 2.49
C ALA A 100 -18.49 23.88 2.54
N ALA A 101 -17.55 23.58 1.64
CA ALA A 101 -16.29 24.30 1.51
C ALA A 101 -16.44 25.71 0.92
N THR A 102 -17.55 26.06 0.26
CA THR A 102 -17.79 27.45 -0.21
C THR A 102 -18.22 28.42 0.90
N GLY A 103 -18.60 27.93 2.08
CA GLY A 103 -19.05 28.75 3.20
C GLY A 103 -17.95 29.64 3.81
N PRO A 104 -18.26 30.49 4.81
CA PRO A 104 -17.26 31.35 5.46
C PRO A 104 -16.15 30.50 6.10
N GLN A 105 -14.96 30.51 5.49
CA GLN A 105 -13.88 29.57 5.79
C GLN A 105 -13.02 29.93 7.01
N HIS A 106 -13.04 31.19 7.47
CA HIS A 106 -12.03 31.63 8.43
C HIS A 106 -12.60 32.51 9.54
N ASP A 107 -12.76 31.89 10.70
CA ASP A 107 -12.83 32.59 11.97
C ASP A 107 -11.57 32.22 12.78
N LYS A 108 -10.84 33.24 13.24
CA LYS A 108 -9.60 33.07 14.01
C LYS A 108 -9.87 32.67 15.46
N SER A 109 -11.11 32.85 15.93
CA SER A 109 -11.54 32.58 17.31
C SER A 109 -12.36 31.28 17.43
N THR A 110 -12.39 30.43 16.41
CA THR A 110 -13.19 29.20 16.42
C THR A 110 -12.66 28.21 17.45
N LYS A 111 -13.35 28.10 18.59
CA LYS A 111 -13.25 26.91 19.46
C LYS A 111 -14.31 25.92 19.01
N PHE A 112 -13.89 24.80 18.43
CA PHE A 112 -14.80 23.75 17.96
C PHE A 112 -14.39 22.40 18.56
N GLU A 113 -15.30 21.79 19.30
CA GLU A 113 -15.12 20.44 19.84
C GLU A 113 -15.56 19.42 18.81
N TYR A 114 -14.74 18.39 18.61
CA TYR A 114 -15.02 17.30 17.68
C TYR A 114 -14.64 15.95 18.30
N TYR A 115 -15.16 14.87 17.73
CA TYR A 115 -14.88 13.52 18.20
C TYR A 115 -13.51 13.06 17.69
N TYR A 116 -12.49 13.24 18.53
CA TYR A 116 -11.15 12.75 18.24
C TYR A 116 -11.11 11.22 18.28
N SER A 117 -10.55 10.61 17.25
CA SER A 117 -10.51 9.15 17.15
C SER A 117 -9.48 8.52 18.08
N LYS A 118 -8.35 9.19 18.38
CA LYS A 118 -7.35 8.63 19.30
C LYS A 118 -7.85 8.75 20.74
N ILE A 119 -7.87 7.62 21.43
CA ILE A 119 -8.12 7.59 22.86
C ILE A 119 -6.82 7.97 23.55
N ASP A 120 -6.79 9.11 24.25
CA ASP A 120 -5.77 9.36 25.25
C ASP A 120 -6.04 8.39 26.42
N ASP A 121 -5.34 7.25 26.42
CA ASP A 121 -5.44 6.25 27.49
C ASP A 121 -4.80 6.72 28.81
N GLU A 122 -4.53 8.02 28.99
CA GLU A 122 -4.20 8.59 30.29
C GLU A 122 -5.49 8.91 31.09
N LYS A 123 -6.29 7.87 31.38
CA LYS A 123 -6.90 7.77 32.70
C LYS A 123 -5.80 7.37 33.67
N ASP A 124 -4.84 8.26 33.87
CA ASP A 124 -3.74 8.05 34.79
C ASP A 124 -4.32 8.08 36.21
N LYS A 125 -4.63 6.88 36.73
CA LYS A 125 -5.16 6.67 38.08
C LYS A 125 -4.12 6.95 39.17
N ASN A 126 -2.93 7.46 38.83
CA ASN A 126 -1.79 7.65 39.72
C ASN A 126 -1.27 9.09 39.78
N ALA A 127 -2.12 10.11 39.61
CA ALA A 127 -1.73 11.52 39.81
C ALA A 127 -1.51 11.94 41.28
N ASP A 128 -1.39 11.00 42.23
CA ASP A 128 -1.25 11.31 43.66
C ASP A 128 0.13 10.99 44.26
N LYS A 129 1.15 10.68 43.46
CA LYS A 129 2.53 10.57 43.97
C LYS A 129 3.56 11.09 42.98
N VAL A 130 3.75 12.41 42.96
CA VAL A 130 5.00 12.99 42.46
C VAL A 130 5.75 13.55 43.66
N ASP A 131 6.85 12.89 44.00
CA ASP A 131 7.83 13.38 44.95
C ASP A 131 8.81 14.29 44.20
N SER A 132 8.81 15.57 44.59
CA SER A 132 9.92 16.54 44.58
C SER A 132 10.71 16.83 43.27
N ASN A 133 10.60 18.10 42.84
CA ASN A 133 11.63 18.96 42.22
C ASN A 133 11.84 19.07 40.70
N ASP A 134 10.88 18.71 39.84
CA ASP A 134 10.91 19.16 38.44
C ASP A 134 9.92 20.30 38.16
N VAL A 135 10.38 21.27 37.36
CA VAL A 135 9.66 22.48 36.94
C VAL A 135 8.27 22.10 36.42
N ILE A 136 7.24 22.58 37.13
CA ILE A 136 5.83 22.42 36.76
C ILE A 136 5.61 23.22 35.47
N LEU A 137 5.79 22.56 34.32
CA LEU A 137 5.10 22.96 33.09
C LEU A 137 3.62 22.77 33.37
N GLU A 138 2.88 23.88 33.48
CA GLU A 138 1.43 23.88 33.64
C GLU A 138 0.81 22.88 32.66
N SER A 139 0.25 21.82 33.22
CA SER A 139 -0.42 20.76 32.48
C SER A 139 -1.56 21.37 31.68
N LYS A 140 -1.48 21.25 30.36
CA LYS A 140 -2.52 21.73 29.42
C LYS A 140 -3.90 21.24 29.90
N PRO A 141 -4.95 22.08 29.85
CA PRO A 141 -6.29 21.67 30.23
C PRO A 141 -6.71 20.45 29.40
N ARG A 142 -7.03 19.35 30.09
CA ARG A 142 -7.40 18.05 29.52
C ARG A 142 -8.55 18.22 28.53
N LYS A 143 -8.37 17.75 27.29
CA LYS A 143 -9.43 17.69 26.28
C LYS A 143 -10.62 16.92 26.85
N SER A 144 -11.80 17.52 26.88
CA SER A 144 -13.04 16.80 27.18
C SER A 144 -13.39 15.90 26.00
N VAL A 145 -12.77 14.71 25.94
CA VAL A 145 -13.12 13.66 24.99
C VAL A 145 -14.57 13.27 25.29
N ARG A 146 -15.50 13.63 24.40
CA ARG A 146 -16.89 13.16 24.52
C ARG A 146 -16.89 11.65 24.32
N GLU A 147 -17.11 10.92 25.40
CA GLU A 147 -17.17 9.46 25.39
C GLU A 147 -18.33 9.03 24.47
N LEU A 148 -18.02 8.40 23.33
CA LEU A 148 -19.04 7.80 22.47
C LEU A 148 -19.33 6.39 22.94
N GLU A 149 -20.60 6.00 22.95
CA GLU A 149 -20.97 4.60 22.99
C GLU A 149 -20.61 3.95 21.65
N LEU A 150 -19.58 3.11 21.65
CA LEU A 150 -19.17 2.32 20.50
C LEU A 150 -19.67 0.88 20.66
N ARG A 151 -20.20 0.28 19.59
CA ARG A 151 -20.67 -1.12 19.60
C ARG A 151 -20.00 -1.91 18.47
N PRO A 152 -19.57 -3.16 18.71
CA PRO A 152 -18.98 -3.98 17.67
C PRO A 152 -19.99 -4.25 16.55
N HIS A 153 -19.56 -4.16 15.29
CA HIS A 153 -20.42 -4.44 14.14
C HIS A 153 -19.76 -5.33 13.09
N ARG A 154 -20.49 -6.34 12.60
CA ARG A 154 -19.97 -7.37 11.70
C ARG A 154 -19.45 -6.83 10.37
N ASN A 155 -20.14 -5.86 9.77
CA ASN A 155 -19.71 -5.26 8.49
C ASN A 155 -18.38 -4.49 8.60
N PHE A 156 -17.95 -4.15 9.82
CA PHE A 156 -16.72 -3.41 10.09
C PHE A 156 -15.69 -4.28 10.81
N ALA A 157 -15.61 -5.57 10.46
CA ALA A 157 -14.71 -6.54 11.09
C ALA A 157 -14.82 -6.62 12.63
N ASN A 158 -16.03 -6.42 13.17
CA ASN A 158 -16.31 -6.32 14.61
C ASN A 158 -15.61 -5.14 15.31
N ALA A 159 -15.16 -4.13 14.57
CA ALA A 159 -14.65 -2.89 15.15
C ALA A 159 -15.76 -2.18 15.95
N PRO A 160 -15.41 -1.56 17.09
CA PRO A 160 -16.35 -0.77 17.88
C PRO A 160 -16.68 0.53 17.13
N VAL A 161 -17.94 0.66 16.71
CA VAL A 161 -18.43 1.75 15.87
C VAL A 161 -19.67 2.45 16.43
N ASN A 162 -19.89 3.71 16.03
CA ASN A 162 -21.08 4.49 16.31
C ASN A 162 -21.62 5.11 15.03
N PHE A 163 -22.86 4.75 14.68
CA PHE A 163 -23.52 5.16 13.44
C PHE A 163 -24.15 6.56 13.45
N ASN A 164 -24.19 7.23 14.61
CA ASN A 164 -24.80 8.56 14.73
C ASN A 164 -23.81 9.69 14.48
N ARG A 165 -22.50 9.41 14.53
CA ARG A 165 -21.43 10.41 14.44
C ARG A 165 -20.30 9.91 13.56
N SER A 166 -19.42 10.81 13.15
CA SER A 166 -18.13 10.51 12.51
C SER A 166 -16.99 10.89 13.47
N SER A 167 -15.88 10.16 13.43
CA SER A 167 -14.67 10.51 14.19
C SER A 167 -13.62 11.17 13.29
N VAL A 168 -12.69 11.89 13.89
CA VAL A 168 -11.61 12.59 13.19
C VAL A 168 -10.26 12.12 13.73
N HIS A 169 -9.44 11.61 12.83
CA HIS A 169 -8.03 11.32 13.06
C HIS A 169 -7.18 12.50 12.60
N VAL A 170 -6.26 12.95 13.45
CA VAL A 170 -5.26 13.96 13.11
C VAL A 170 -3.88 13.32 13.25
N PRO A 171 -3.04 13.35 12.20
CA PRO A 171 -1.72 12.75 12.23
C PRO A 171 -0.80 13.52 13.19
N THR A 172 0.23 12.85 13.71
CA THR A 172 1.10 13.38 14.77
C THR A 172 1.92 14.61 14.34
N ASN A 173 2.15 14.79 13.03
CA ASN A 173 2.86 15.92 12.43
C ASN A 173 1.97 17.16 12.22
N VAL A 174 0.64 17.06 12.42
CA VAL A 174 -0.30 18.17 12.22
C VAL A 174 -0.77 18.69 13.57
N TYR A 175 -0.69 20.01 13.75
CA TYR A 175 -1.22 20.67 14.93
C TYR A 175 -2.73 20.86 14.80
N ASP A 176 -3.49 20.22 15.68
CA ASP A 176 -4.95 20.18 15.63
C ASP A 176 -5.61 21.50 16.03
N GLU A 177 -4.92 22.37 16.77
CA GLU A 177 -5.42 23.70 17.15
C GLU A 177 -5.07 24.80 16.13
N ASP A 178 -4.40 24.45 15.03
CA ASP A 178 -4.20 25.39 13.92
C ASP A 178 -5.59 25.87 13.44
N PRO A 179 -5.86 27.20 13.39
CA PRO A 179 -7.14 27.74 12.93
C PRO A 179 -7.57 27.20 11.56
N LYS A 180 -6.61 26.91 10.67
CA LYS A 180 -6.88 26.33 9.36
C LYS A 180 -7.41 24.89 9.47
N VAL A 181 -6.83 24.09 10.36
CA VAL A 181 -7.23 22.70 10.61
C VAL A 181 -8.60 22.68 11.31
N LEU A 182 -8.78 23.46 12.37
CA LEU A 182 -10.04 23.54 13.11
C LEU A 182 -11.21 24.00 12.25
N ASN A 183 -11.03 25.04 11.44
CA ASN A 183 -12.09 25.49 10.53
C ASN A 183 -12.43 24.42 9.50
N SER A 184 -11.43 23.66 9.04
CA SER A 184 -11.64 22.55 8.10
C SER A 184 -12.38 21.36 8.74
N ILE A 185 -12.08 21.07 10.00
CA ILE A 185 -12.80 20.07 10.80
C ILE A 185 -14.25 20.52 11.04
N LYS A 186 -14.47 21.81 11.31
CA LYS A 186 -15.81 22.37 11.57
C LYS A 186 -16.74 22.23 10.36
N TRP A 187 -16.34 22.70 9.18
CA TRP A 187 -17.24 22.61 8.02
C TRP A 187 -17.46 21.16 7.57
N SER A 188 -16.46 20.28 7.73
CA SER A 188 -16.60 18.86 7.38
C SER A 188 -17.58 18.09 8.27
N GLU A 189 -18.09 18.68 9.37
CA GLU A 189 -19.18 18.09 10.16
C GLU A 189 -20.47 17.93 9.34
N TYR A 190 -20.69 18.79 8.35
CA TYR A 190 -21.83 18.69 7.45
C TYR A 190 -21.88 17.35 6.70
N LEU A 191 -20.72 16.71 6.47
CA LEU A 191 -20.63 15.42 5.77
C LEU A 191 -21.22 14.25 6.57
N THR A 192 -21.31 14.36 7.90
CA THR A 192 -21.83 13.28 8.75
C THR A 192 -23.26 12.89 8.36
N LEU A 193 -24.12 13.84 8.04
CA LEU A 193 -25.49 13.56 7.60
C LEU A 193 -25.52 12.82 6.26
N ILE A 194 -24.62 13.17 5.35
CA ILE A 194 -24.50 12.52 4.05
C ILE A 194 -24.01 11.08 4.20
N PHE A 195 -23.05 10.84 5.10
CA PHE A 195 -22.58 9.48 5.39
C PHE A 195 -23.68 8.59 5.97
N ILE A 196 -24.50 9.12 6.88
CA ILE A 196 -25.66 8.42 7.44
C ILE A 196 -26.67 8.09 6.34
N ASN A 197 -27.00 9.07 5.49
CA ASN A 197 -27.94 8.87 4.37
C ASN A 197 -27.43 7.85 3.35
N ASN A 198 -26.13 7.85 3.05
CA ASN A 198 -25.51 6.87 2.17
C ASN A 198 -25.66 5.45 2.73
N LEU A 199 -25.39 5.26 4.02
CA LEU A 199 -25.55 3.95 4.68
C LEU A 199 -27.02 3.51 4.74
N ALA A 200 -27.95 4.45 4.91
CA ALA A 200 -29.39 4.15 4.88
C ALA A 200 -29.87 3.70 3.48
N VAL A 201 -29.25 4.23 2.42
CA VAL A 201 -29.55 3.82 1.03
C VAL A 201 -28.90 2.47 0.69
N ASP A 202 -27.66 2.25 1.13
CA ASP A 202 -26.92 1.01 0.91
C ASP A 202 -26.29 0.49 2.23
N PRO A 203 -26.96 -0.46 2.90
CA PRO A 203 -26.45 -1.08 4.14
C PRO A 203 -25.19 -1.93 3.96
N SER A 204 -24.78 -2.22 2.71
CA SER A 204 -23.56 -2.97 2.40
C SER A 204 -22.31 -2.09 2.36
N LEU A 205 -22.46 -0.76 2.47
CA LEU A 205 -21.33 0.16 2.53
C LEU A 205 -20.46 -0.08 3.77
N ASN A 206 -19.15 -0.12 3.52
CA ASN A 206 -18.14 -0.14 4.57
C ASN A 206 -17.78 1.30 4.97
N TRP A 207 -16.53 1.52 5.39
CA TRP A 207 -16.04 2.83 5.79
C TRP A 207 -16.27 3.90 4.73
N GLN A 208 -16.78 5.03 5.16
CA GLN A 208 -16.85 6.27 4.39
C GLN A 208 -15.90 7.25 5.03
N TYR A 209 -15.07 7.92 4.24
CA TYR A 209 -14.09 8.84 4.78
C TYR A 209 -13.83 10.04 3.87
N PHE A 210 -13.34 11.11 4.49
CA PHE A 210 -12.90 12.34 3.85
C PHE A 210 -11.48 12.66 4.34
N GLY A 211 -10.51 12.63 3.44
CA GLY A 211 -9.14 13.08 3.70
C GLY A 211 -8.99 14.55 3.34
N SER A 212 -8.63 15.38 4.30
CA SER A 212 -8.41 16.80 4.07
C SER A 212 -7.01 17.09 3.54
N SER A 213 -6.88 18.11 2.70
CA SER A 213 -5.57 18.67 2.31
C SER A 213 -4.78 19.25 3.50
N THR A 214 -5.47 19.54 4.61
CA THR A 214 -4.85 19.95 5.88
C THR A 214 -4.33 18.77 6.73
N GLY A 215 -4.56 17.52 6.29
CA GLY A 215 -3.96 16.31 6.87
C GLY A 215 -4.86 15.47 7.78
N PHE A 216 -5.98 16.01 8.28
CA PHE A 216 -6.92 15.19 9.07
C PHE A 216 -7.75 14.26 8.19
N LEU A 217 -8.14 13.13 8.76
CA LEU A 217 -9.05 12.14 8.18
C LEU A 217 -10.34 12.10 9.00
N ARG A 218 -11.48 12.34 8.36
CA ARG A 218 -12.80 12.11 8.97
C ARG A 218 -13.32 10.76 8.52
N THR A 219 -13.71 9.89 9.45
CA THR A 219 -14.21 8.54 9.18
C THR A 219 -15.63 8.36 9.72
N PHE A 220 -16.45 7.61 8.98
CA PHE A 220 -17.78 7.19 9.35
C PHE A 220 -17.96 5.69 9.06
N PRO A 221 -18.62 4.94 9.95
CA PRO A 221 -19.10 5.32 11.29
C PRO A 221 -17.97 5.77 12.24
N ALA A 222 -18.30 6.52 13.29
CA ALA A 222 -17.29 6.93 14.27
C ALA A 222 -16.70 5.69 14.95
N THR A 223 -15.37 5.62 15.01
CA THR A 223 -14.63 4.56 15.67
C THR A 223 -13.45 5.12 16.46
N SER A 224 -13.01 4.38 17.46
CA SER A 224 -11.76 4.64 18.17
C SER A 224 -10.58 4.18 17.34
N TRP A 225 -9.58 5.04 17.19
CA TRP A 225 -8.30 4.70 16.61
C TRP A 225 -7.51 3.84 17.61
N THR A 226 -7.58 2.53 17.43
CA THR A 226 -6.86 1.57 18.27
C THR A 226 -5.43 1.42 17.80
N LYS A 227 -4.46 1.69 18.69
CA LYS A 227 -3.04 1.36 18.46
C LYS A 227 -2.89 -0.16 18.53
N GLU A 228 -2.40 -0.80 17.47
CA GLU A 228 -1.98 -2.20 17.58
C GLU A 228 -0.69 -2.28 18.40
N GLY A 229 -0.84 -2.46 19.72
CA GLY A 229 0.25 -2.48 20.68
C GLY A 229 0.43 -1.12 21.36
N ARG A 230 0.53 -1.15 22.69
CA ARG A 230 0.57 0.05 23.54
C ARG A 230 1.79 0.97 23.28
N ASP A 231 2.81 0.47 22.58
CA ASP A 231 4.12 1.12 22.49
C ASP A 231 4.50 1.66 21.09
N LYS A 232 3.64 1.50 20.06
CA LYS A 232 3.95 2.01 18.71
C LYS A 232 3.37 3.40 18.47
N PRO A 233 4.17 4.37 17.96
CA PRO A 233 3.68 5.69 17.61
C PRO A 233 2.77 5.62 16.38
N ASP A 234 1.71 6.42 16.38
CA ASP A 234 0.83 6.56 15.22
C ASP A 234 1.51 7.40 14.13
N LEU A 235 1.84 6.74 13.03
CA LEU A 235 2.48 7.31 11.84
C LEU A 235 1.50 7.49 10.67
N TYR A 236 0.20 7.24 10.89
CA TYR A 236 -0.79 7.36 9.83
C TYR A 236 -0.93 8.82 9.41
N ASP A 237 -0.83 9.09 8.11
CA ASP A 237 -1.22 10.35 7.46
C ASP A 237 -2.07 9.97 6.23
N CYS A 238 -3.22 10.61 6.05
CA CYS A 238 -4.08 10.29 4.92
C CYS A 238 -3.48 10.74 3.58
N ARG A 239 -2.64 11.79 3.59
CA ARG A 239 -2.10 12.42 2.39
C ARG A 239 -1.02 11.58 1.68
N THR A 240 -0.41 10.64 2.41
CA THR A 240 0.59 9.71 1.86
C THR A 240 -0.04 8.45 1.27
N ARG A 241 -1.34 8.21 1.50
CA ARG A 241 -1.99 6.96 1.09
C ARG A 241 -2.25 6.95 -0.42
N SER A 242 -2.11 5.78 -1.03
CA SER A 242 -2.33 5.56 -2.46
C SER A 242 -3.69 6.08 -2.93
N TRP A 243 -4.77 5.78 -2.20
CA TRP A 243 -6.12 6.26 -2.52
C TRP A 243 -6.21 7.79 -2.55
N TYR A 244 -5.46 8.50 -1.70
CA TYR A 244 -5.46 9.95 -1.68
C TYR A 244 -4.63 10.50 -2.84
N VAL A 245 -3.42 9.97 -3.05
CA VAL A 245 -2.51 10.47 -4.09
C VAL A 245 -3.05 10.21 -5.48
N GLN A 246 -3.59 9.01 -5.75
CA GLN A 246 -4.21 8.68 -7.04
C GLN A 246 -5.40 9.59 -7.35
N ALA A 247 -6.24 9.90 -6.34
CA ALA A 247 -7.36 10.81 -6.51
C ALA A 247 -6.93 12.27 -6.66
N ALA A 248 -5.86 12.68 -5.97
CA ALA A 248 -5.40 14.07 -5.97
C ALA A 248 -4.61 14.45 -7.22
N ALA A 249 -3.81 13.54 -7.78
CA ALA A 249 -2.93 13.82 -8.91
C ALA A 249 -3.02 12.72 -9.96
N SER A 250 -2.90 13.09 -11.23
CA SER A 250 -2.81 12.11 -12.32
C SER A 250 -1.44 11.41 -12.32
N ALA A 251 -1.39 10.28 -13.02
CA ALA A 251 -0.17 9.54 -13.31
C ALA A 251 0.95 10.46 -13.83
N LYS A 252 2.18 10.18 -13.43
CA LYS A 252 3.34 11.04 -13.66
C LYS A 252 4.63 10.27 -13.94
N ASP A 253 5.46 10.85 -14.80
CA ASP A 253 6.83 10.42 -15.06
C ASP A 253 7.78 11.33 -14.25
N ILE A 254 8.53 10.76 -13.31
CA ILE A 254 9.42 11.51 -12.40
C ILE A 254 10.87 11.09 -12.58
N VAL A 255 11.75 12.07 -12.79
CA VAL A 255 13.19 11.90 -12.63
C VAL A 255 13.63 12.56 -11.33
N ILE A 256 14.12 11.76 -10.38
CA ILE A 256 14.68 12.26 -9.12
C ILE A 256 16.19 12.40 -9.29
N LEU A 257 16.69 13.62 -9.14
CA LEU A 257 18.12 13.94 -9.16
C LEU A 257 18.60 14.13 -7.72
N VAL A 258 19.52 13.27 -7.28
CA VAL A 258 20.11 13.29 -5.94
C VAL A 258 21.54 13.78 -6.03
N ASP A 259 21.84 14.88 -5.36
CA ASP A 259 23.19 15.40 -5.22
C ASP A 259 24.03 14.46 -4.34
N SER A 260 25.09 13.91 -4.92
CA SER A 260 26.08 13.06 -4.24
C SER A 260 27.45 13.72 -4.14
N SER A 261 27.52 15.04 -4.22
CA SER A 261 28.76 15.79 -4.02
C SER A 261 29.28 15.68 -2.59
N GLY A 262 30.55 16.06 -2.38
CA GLY A 262 31.21 15.99 -1.08
C GLY A 262 30.51 16.82 0.02
N SER A 263 29.80 17.90 -0.33
CA SER A 263 29.08 18.76 0.62
C SER A 263 27.87 18.08 1.27
N MET A 264 27.32 17.06 0.59
CA MET A 264 26.20 16.27 1.10
C MET A 264 26.60 15.24 2.17
N THR A 265 27.90 15.08 2.46
CA THR A 265 28.41 14.08 3.41
C THR A 265 27.83 14.27 4.83
N GLY A 266 27.47 13.17 5.49
CA GLY A 266 26.97 13.17 6.88
C GLY A 266 25.45 13.32 6.96
N ILE A 267 24.97 14.30 7.75
CA ILE A 267 23.53 14.46 8.06
C ILE A 267 22.72 14.80 6.81
N ARG A 268 23.28 15.58 5.87
CA ARG A 268 22.58 16.00 4.65
C ARG A 268 22.23 14.81 3.75
N LYS A 269 23.15 13.86 3.59
CA LYS A 269 22.93 12.57 2.92
C LYS A 269 21.79 11.77 3.54
N GLU A 270 21.74 11.71 4.87
CA GLU A 270 20.67 11.01 5.59
C GLU A 270 19.30 11.68 5.39
N ILE A 271 19.26 13.02 5.40
CA ILE A 271 18.04 13.77 5.05
C ILE A 271 17.65 13.48 3.60
N ALA A 272 18.58 13.54 2.65
CA ALA A 272 18.32 13.28 1.24
C ALA A 272 17.76 11.88 1.01
N ARG A 273 18.34 10.87 1.68
CA ARG A 273 17.83 9.50 1.64
C ARG A 273 16.38 9.43 2.12
N ASN A 274 16.05 10.10 3.21
CA ASN A 274 14.68 10.10 3.75
C ASN A 274 13.72 10.89 2.84
N VAL A 275 14.17 11.97 2.21
CA VAL A 275 13.39 12.72 1.21
C VAL A 275 13.04 11.82 0.02
N VAL A 276 14.02 11.12 -0.55
CA VAL A 276 13.77 10.18 -1.66
C VAL A 276 12.83 9.06 -1.22
N THR A 277 13.05 8.50 -0.03
CA THR A 277 12.20 7.43 0.53
C THR A 277 10.76 7.91 0.68
N ASP A 278 10.54 9.09 1.25
CA ASP A 278 9.21 9.66 1.43
C ASP A 278 8.57 10.00 0.06
N ILE A 279 9.32 10.52 -0.92
CA ILE A 279 8.82 10.75 -2.28
C ILE A 279 8.38 9.42 -2.91
N LEU A 280 9.23 8.40 -2.90
CA LEU A 280 8.91 7.09 -3.47
C LEU A 280 7.70 6.46 -2.78
N SER A 281 7.53 6.66 -1.47
CA SER A 281 6.36 6.15 -0.72
C SER A 281 5.03 6.78 -1.13
N THR A 282 5.06 7.94 -1.79
CA THR A 282 3.86 8.60 -2.33
C THR A 282 3.53 8.18 -3.75
N LEU A 283 4.40 7.43 -4.42
CA LEU A 283 4.17 6.97 -5.78
C LEU A 283 3.25 5.75 -5.79
N THR A 284 2.59 5.57 -6.92
CA THR A 284 1.56 4.55 -7.14
C THR A 284 1.94 3.70 -8.35
N GLU A 285 1.31 2.55 -8.53
CA GLU A 285 1.58 1.63 -9.64
C GLU A 285 1.42 2.29 -11.03
N ASP A 286 0.61 3.34 -11.15
CA ASP A 286 0.43 4.07 -12.42
C ASP A 286 1.57 5.07 -12.73
N ASP A 287 2.49 5.28 -11.79
CA ASP A 287 3.58 6.24 -11.92
C ASP A 287 4.87 5.59 -12.44
N PHE A 288 5.68 6.37 -13.13
CA PHE A 288 7.00 5.95 -13.60
C PHE A 288 8.07 6.81 -12.95
N VAL A 289 9.14 6.19 -12.45
CA VAL A 289 10.20 6.87 -11.72
C VAL A 289 11.57 6.35 -12.11
N THR A 290 12.55 7.24 -12.04
CA THR A 290 13.96 6.86 -11.96
C THR A 290 14.67 7.76 -10.95
N VAL A 291 15.73 7.25 -10.35
CA VAL A 291 16.55 7.98 -9.39
C VAL A 291 17.99 7.99 -9.91
N LEU A 292 18.51 9.19 -10.17
CA LEU A 292 19.86 9.42 -10.64
C LEU A 292 20.65 10.15 -9.56
N SER A 293 21.81 9.61 -9.22
CA SER A 293 22.79 10.27 -8.37
C SER A 293 23.73 11.08 -9.26
N PHE A 294 24.08 12.30 -8.86
CA PHE A 294 25.03 13.11 -9.63
C PHE A 294 26.11 13.72 -8.73
N SER A 295 27.35 13.56 -9.17
CA SER A 295 28.52 14.31 -8.72
C SER A 295 29.22 14.83 -9.97
N ASP A 296 30.42 14.37 -10.31
CA ASP A 296 31.07 14.74 -11.58
C ASP A 296 30.35 14.09 -12.78
N ASP A 297 29.87 12.86 -12.56
CA ASP A 297 29.10 12.04 -13.50
C ASP A 297 27.67 11.82 -12.99
N VAL A 298 26.78 11.38 -13.88
CA VAL A 298 25.38 11.04 -13.58
C VAL A 298 25.22 9.53 -13.65
N ILE A 299 24.87 8.91 -12.53
CA ILE A 299 24.80 7.45 -12.39
C ILE A 299 23.42 7.06 -11.87
N PRO A 300 22.71 6.09 -12.49
CA PRO A 300 21.48 5.57 -11.95
C PRO A 300 21.74 4.85 -10.62
N VAL A 301 20.91 5.13 -9.60
CA VAL A 301 21.07 4.57 -8.26
C VAL A 301 20.98 3.04 -8.28
N VAL A 302 20.11 2.50 -9.13
CA VAL A 302 19.97 1.07 -9.36
C VAL A 302 20.61 0.72 -10.71
N PRO A 303 21.75 0.00 -10.72
CA PRO A 303 22.47 -0.29 -11.96
C PRO A 303 21.66 -1.09 -12.99
N CYS A 304 20.76 -1.98 -12.55
CA CYS A 304 19.96 -2.81 -13.45
C CYS A 304 18.86 -2.04 -14.19
N PHE A 305 18.45 -0.88 -13.68
CA PHE A 305 17.45 -0.04 -14.34
C PHE A 305 18.07 0.87 -15.41
N GLU A 306 19.40 0.94 -15.49
CA GLU A 306 20.14 1.78 -16.44
C GLU A 306 19.57 3.22 -16.46
N ASN A 307 19.59 3.90 -17.61
CA ASN A 307 18.94 5.20 -17.81
C ASN A 307 17.52 5.00 -18.37
N SER A 308 16.69 4.29 -17.62
CA SER A 308 15.29 4.02 -17.97
C SER A 308 14.35 4.48 -16.86
N LEU A 309 13.14 4.90 -17.24
CA LEU A 309 12.02 5.07 -16.32
C LEU A 309 11.38 3.70 -16.11
N VAL A 310 11.22 3.33 -14.84
CA VAL A 310 10.58 2.08 -14.42
C VAL A 310 9.27 2.38 -13.70
N GLN A 311 8.33 1.45 -13.76
CA GLN A 311 7.07 1.57 -13.04
C GLN A 311 7.31 1.58 -11.53
N ALA A 312 6.59 2.41 -10.80
CA ALA A 312 6.73 2.58 -9.35
C ALA A 312 6.00 1.47 -8.57
N ASP A 313 6.29 0.21 -8.93
CA ASP A 313 5.83 -0.96 -8.21
C ASP A 313 6.55 -1.09 -6.86
N GLU A 314 5.92 -1.78 -5.92
CA GLU A 314 6.46 -1.97 -4.57
C GLU A 314 7.84 -2.64 -4.58
N GLU A 315 8.08 -3.58 -5.50
CA GLU A 315 9.37 -4.25 -5.67
C GLU A 315 10.45 -3.30 -6.20
N ASN A 316 10.14 -2.50 -7.22
CA ASN A 316 11.07 -1.52 -7.79
C ASN A 316 11.40 -0.43 -6.76
N ILE A 317 10.39 0.07 -6.02
CA ILE A 317 10.57 1.03 -4.93
C ILE A 317 11.49 0.47 -3.84
N ARG A 318 11.35 -0.82 -3.47
CA ARG A 318 12.26 -1.47 -2.51
C ARG A 318 13.70 -1.54 -3.01
N GLU A 319 13.91 -1.85 -4.28
CA GLU A 319 15.27 -1.86 -4.84
C GLU A 319 15.88 -0.45 -4.85
N PHE A 320 15.11 0.59 -5.19
CA PHE A 320 15.56 1.97 -5.01
C PHE A 320 15.95 2.24 -3.55
N MET A 321 15.10 1.92 -2.57
CA MET A 321 15.40 2.13 -1.14
C MET A 321 16.65 1.40 -0.67
N LYS A 322 16.89 0.18 -1.16
CA LYS A 322 18.07 -0.63 -0.83
C LYS A 322 19.35 -0.04 -1.41
N HIS A 323 19.31 0.44 -2.65
CA HIS A 323 20.47 1.06 -3.31
C HIS A 323 20.74 2.48 -2.84
N MET A 324 19.72 3.25 -2.46
CA MET A 324 19.87 4.57 -1.83
C MET A 324 20.74 4.53 -0.56
N LYS A 325 20.74 3.41 0.18
CA LYS A 325 21.62 3.22 1.35
C LYS A 325 23.11 3.10 0.99
N LYS A 326 23.43 2.74 -0.25
CA LYS A 326 24.79 2.47 -0.74
C LYS A 326 25.43 3.66 -1.46
N ILE A 327 24.68 4.73 -1.72
CA ILE A 327 25.22 5.93 -2.39
C ILE A 327 26.36 6.48 -1.55
N GLU A 328 27.49 6.80 -2.18
CA GLU A 328 28.63 7.47 -1.55
C GLU A 328 28.70 8.92 -2.02
N THR A 329 29.20 9.81 -1.17
CA THR A 329 29.31 11.24 -1.47
C THR A 329 30.76 11.57 -1.81
N ALA A 330 31.01 12.09 -3.02
CA ALA A 330 32.34 12.43 -3.51
C ALA A 330 32.27 13.54 -4.56
N ASN A 331 33.38 14.25 -4.74
CA ASN A 331 33.60 15.24 -5.80
C ASN A 331 32.58 16.40 -5.82
N ILE A 332 32.45 17.10 -6.96
CA ILE A 332 31.66 18.32 -7.13
C ILE A 332 30.37 18.00 -7.89
N ALA A 333 29.29 18.70 -7.60
CA ALA A 333 28.01 18.51 -8.27
C ALA A 333 27.98 19.12 -9.69
N ASN A 334 27.84 18.30 -10.73
CA ASN A 334 27.67 18.70 -12.13
C ASN A 334 26.19 18.76 -12.51
N PHE A 335 25.55 19.89 -12.18
CA PHE A 335 24.14 20.15 -12.50
C PHE A 335 23.85 20.21 -14.00
N THR A 336 24.81 20.64 -14.83
CA THR A 336 24.62 20.74 -16.27
C THR A 336 24.36 19.35 -16.87
N LEU A 337 25.20 18.38 -16.51
CA LEU A 337 25.06 17.02 -17.01
C LEU A 337 23.79 16.34 -16.47
N SER A 338 23.46 16.54 -15.19
CA SER A 338 22.29 15.92 -14.56
C SER A 338 20.98 16.44 -15.14
N LEU A 339 20.86 17.75 -15.37
CA LEU A 339 19.67 18.35 -15.98
C LEU A 339 19.49 17.92 -17.43
N ILE A 340 20.56 17.92 -18.23
CA ILE A 340 20.50 17.44 -19.63
C ILE A 340 20.03 15.98 -19.67
N THR A 341 20.64 15.12 -18.85
CA THR A 341 20.28 13.70 -18.78
C THR A 341 18.81 13.50 -18.40
N ALA A 342 18.31 14.25 -17.40
CA ALA A 342 16.92 14.18 -16.99
C ALA A 342 15.94 14.62 -18.10
N PHE A 343 16.23 15.72 -18.78
CA PHE A 343 15.39 16.21 -19.87
C PHE A 343 15.38 15.26 -21.08
N GLU A 344 16.54 14.72 -21.46
CA GLU A 344 16.64 13.76 -22.56
C GLU A 344 15.90 12.46 -22.26
N LEU A 345 15.96 12.00 -21.01
CA LEU A 345 15.21 10.84 -20.56
C LEU A 345 13.70 11.07 -20.63
N LEU A 346 13.20 12.16 -20.05
CA LEU A 346 11.77 12.50 -20.10
C LEU A 346 11.28 12.69 -21.54
N GLN A 347 12.08 13.33 -22.40
CA GLN A 347 11.73 13.52 -23.81
C GLN A 347 11.70 12.20 -24.58
N LYS A 348 12.61 11.27 -24.29
CA LYS A 348 12.62 9.91 -24.88
C LYS A 348 11.31 9.18 -24.58
N TYR A 349 10.85 9.21 -23.33
CA TYR A 349 9.62 8.52 -22.91
C TYR A 349 8.34 9.20 -23.39
N ASN A 350 8.35 10.52 -23.51
CA ASN A 350 7.25 11.27 -24.14
C ASN A 350 7.13 10.92 -25.63
N ARG A 351 8.26 10.75 -26.35
CA ARG A 351 8.23 10.38 -27.77
C ARG A 351 7.91 8.91 -28.03
N SER A 352 8.37 8.01 -27.16
CA SER A 352 8.18 6.56 -27.35
C SER A 352 6.79 6.07 -26.97
N GLY A 353 6.02 6.84 -26.20
CA GLY A 353 4.73 6.39 -25.69
C GLY A 353 4.84 5.40 -24.51
N LEU A 354 6.06 5.12 -24.01
CA LEU A 354 6.30 4.12 -22.97
C LEU A 354 6.09 4.65 -21.54
N GLY A 355 6.02 5.97 -21.35
CA GLY A 355 5.68 6.60 -20.07
C GLY A 355 4.18 6.85 -19.93
N THR A 356 3.78 7.57 -18.88
CA THR A 356 2.38 7.89 -18.55
C THR A 356 1.69 8.82 -19.55
N GLN A 357 2.45 9.51 -20.41
CA GLN A 357 1.96 10.51 -21.36
C GLN A 357 1.14 11.66 -20.72
N CYS A 358 1.28 11.85 -19.41
CA CYS A 358 0.55 12.84 -18.64
C CYS A 358 1.50 13.91 -18.08
N ASN A 359 1.79 13.88 -16.79
CA ASN A 359 2.64 14.87 -16.16
C ASN A 359 4.10 14.40 -16.14
N GLN A 360 5.02 15.29 -16.50
CA GLN A 360 6.46 15.04 -16.35
C GLN A 360 7.05 15.97 -15.30
N ALA A 361 7.88 15.44 -14.42
CA ALA A 361 8.51 16.21 -13.37
C ALA A 361 9.98 15.81 -13.13
N ILE A 362 10.80 16.80 -12.78
CA ILE A 362 12.15 16.62 -12.28
C ILE A 362 12.15 17.06 -10.82
N MET A 363 12.65 16.22 -9.92
CA MET A 363 12.79 16.52 -8.50
C MET A 363 14.27 16.58 -8.14
N ILE A 364 14.78 17.75 -7.80
CA ILE A 364 16.20 17.99 -7.49
C ILE A 364 16.37 18.05 -5.99
N ILE A 365 17.27 17.23 -5.45
CA ILE A 365 17.59 17.17 -4.03
C ILE A 365 19.06 17.54 -3.87
N THR A 366 19.34 18.68 -3.25
CA THR A 366 20.69 19.25 -3.14
C THR A 366 20.82 20.15 -1.90
N ASP A 367 22.04 20.49 -1.51
CA ASP A 367 22.33 21.48 -0.48
C ASP A 367 22.65 22.89 -1.02
N GLY A 368 22.79 23.05 -2.34
CA GLY A 368 23.02 24.33 -2.99
C GLY A 368 23.21 24.20 -4.50
N ALA A 369 23.11 25.30 -5.25
CA ALA A 369 23.40 25.29 -6.68
C ALA A 369 24.24 26.52 -7.03
N PRO A 370 25.33 26.36 -7.81
CA PRO A 370 26.25 27.45 -8.09
C PRO A 370 25.65 28.51 -9.04
N ASN A 371 24.67 28.13 -9.87
CA ASN A 371 24.02 28.99 -10.86
C ASN A 371 22.55 28.56 -11.06
N THR A 372 21.78 29.36 -11.79
CA THR A 372 20.37 29.07 -12.13
C THR A 372 20.18 28.13 -13.32
N PHE A 373 21.22 27.89 -14.12
CA PHE A 373 21.19 27.04 -15.33
C PHE A 373 20.08 27.41 -16.33
N GLU A 374 19.74 28.70 -16.42
CA GLU A 374 18.65 29.22 -17.27
C GLU A 374 18.73 28.76 -18.73
N ASP A 375 19.94 28.69 -19.30
CA ASP A 375 20.15 28.29 -20.69
C ASP A 375 19.64 26.87 -20.99
N ILE A 376 19.78 25.95 -20.02
CA ILE A 376 19.31 24.56 -20.15
C ILE A 376 17.79 24.53 -20.14
N PHE A 377 17.17 25.21 -19.17
CA PHE A 377 15.72 25.28 -19.08
C PHE A 377 15.12 25.94 -20.32
N ARG A 378 15.73 27.02 -20.83
CA ARG A 378 15.30 27.71 -22.05
C ARG A 378 15.40 26.81 -23.28
N ARG A 379 16.39 25.92 -23.35
CA ARG A 379 16.56 24.99 -24.47
C ARG A 379 15.60 23.81 -24.44
N TYR A 380 15.37 23.21 -23.26
CA TYR A 380 14.63 21.95 -23.15
C TYR A 380 13.16 22.10 -22.72
N ASN A 381 12.81 23.15 -21.97
CA ASN A 381 11.48 23.27 -21.36
C ASN A 381 10.65 24.43 -21.94
N TYR A 382 11.27 25.50 -22.44
CA TYR A 382 10.54 26.64 -23.03
C TYR A 382 10.07 26.36 -24.48
N PRO A 383 8.98 26.99 -24.95
CA PRO A 383 8.17 28.01 -24.27
C PRO A 383 6.98 27.46 -23.45
N ASN A 384 6.58 26.20 -23.65
CA ASN A 384 5.35 25.66 -23.06
C ASN A 384 5.52 25.21 -21.60
N ILE A 385 6.76 24.94 -21.18
CA ILE A 385 7.13 24.45 -19.85
C ILE A 385 6.32 23.19 -19.49
N PRO A 386 6.43 22.10 -20.30
CA PRO A 386 5.72 20.86 -20.05
C PRO A 386 6.25 20.11 -18.82
N VAL A 387 7.55 20.21 -18.52
CA VAL A 387 8.19 19.53 -17.38
C VAL A 387 8.19 20.46 -16.17
N ARG A 388 7.73 19.96 -15.03
CA ARG A 388 7.73 20.70 -13.76
C ARG A 388 9.00 20.40 -12.96
N VAL A 389 9.59 21.41 -12.35
CA VAL A 389 10.83 21.23 -11.56
C VAL A 389 10.57 21.52 -10.09
N PHE A 390 10.72 20.49 -9.25
CA PHE A 390 10.65 20.62 -7.80
C PHE A 390 12.06 20.61 -7.24
N THR A 391 12.32 21.47 -6.26
CA THR A 391 13.66 21.57 -5.67
C THR A 391 13.57 21.45 -4.15
N TYR A 392 14.36 20.54 -3.60
CA TYR A 392 14.48 20.26 -2.18
C TYR A 392 15.87 20.67 -1.71
N LEU A 393 15.92 21.77 -0.97
CA LEU A 393 17.17 22.34 -0.45
C LEU A 393 17.43 21.81 0.96
N ILE A 394 18.55 21.10 1.15
CA ILE A 394 18.88 20.42 2.41
C ILE A 394 19.98 21.18 3.15
N GLY A 395 19.71 21.54 4.41
CA GLY A 395 20.72 22.11 5.30
C GLY A 395 20.17 23.17 6.24
N LYS A 396 20.81 23.34 7.40
CA LYS A 396 20.48 24.42 8.36
C LYS A 396 21.10 25.76 7.97
N GLU A 397 22.33 25.71 7.47
CA GLU A 397 23.10 26.85 7.01
C GLU A 397 23.05 26.87 5.50
N VAL A 398 22.14 27.65 4.93
CA VAL A 398 22.00 27.74 3.47
C VAL A 398 22.14 29.18 3.01
N THR A 399 23.25 29.46 2.34
CA THR A 399 23.58 30.75 1.75
C THR A 399 23.06 30.88 0.32
N GLU A 400 22.92 29.76 -0.40
CA GLU A 400 22.58 29.68 -1.84
C GLU A 400 21.14 29.18 -2.05
N SER A 401 20.17 29.92 -1.48
CA SER A 401 18.74 29.56 -1.61
C SER A 401 18.08 30.15 -2.87
N HIS A 402 18.67 31.20 -3.44
CA HIS A 402 18.04 31.98 -4.50
C HIS A 402 18.00 31.20 -5.84
N GLU A 403 19.11 30.58 -6.20
CA GLU A 403 19.30 29.86 -7.46
C GLU A 403 18.37 28.64 -7.53
N VAL A 404 18.34 27.88 -6.44
CA VAL A 404 17.49 26.68 -6.30
C VAL A 404 16.01 27.06 -6.31
N ASN A 405 15.64 28.14 -5.61
CA ASN A 405 14.26 28.64 -5.63
C ASN A 405 13.85 29.13 -7.03
N TRP A 406 14.75 29.83 -7.73
CA TRP A 406 14.51 30.30 -9.09
C TRP A 406 14.24 29.13 -10.05
N MET A 407 15.01 28.03 -9.97
CA MET A 407 14.80 26.85 -10.80
C MET A 407 13.39 26.26 -10.64
N ALA A 408 12.87 26.17 -9.42
CA ALA A 408 11.50 25.69 -9.19
C ALA A 408 10.44 26.69 -9.69
N CYS A 409 10.62 27.98 -9.39
CA CYS A 409 9.66 29.03 -9.75
C CYS A 409 9.54 29.20 -11.27
N ALA A 410 10.66 29.21 -11.98
CA ALA A 410 10.70 29.38 -13.44
C ALA A 410 10.06 28.22 -14.20
N ASN A 411 9.97 27.02 -13.59
CA ASN A 411 9.50 25.80 -14.23
C ASN A 411 8.19 25.27 -13.61
N LYS A 412 7.30 26.16 -13.12
CA LYS A 412 5.95 25.83 -12.60
C LYS A 412 5.94 24.74 -11.51
N GLY A 413 7.03 24.61 -10.74
CA GLY A 413 7.12 23.62 -9.66
C GLY A 413 6.98 24.26 -8.28
N TYR A 414 7.74 23.74 -7.31
CA TYR A 414 7.70 24.20 -5.93
C TYR A 414 9.06 24.06 -5.25
N TYR A 415 9.43 25.09 -4.49
CA TYR A 415 10.66 25.14 -3.71
C TYR A 415 10.38 24.77 -2.25
N THR A 416 11.20 23.87 -1.71
CA THR A 416 11.08 23.40 -0.33
C THR A 416 12.44 23.36 0.34
N HIS A 417 12.59 24.10 1.44
CA HIS A 417 13.79 24.05 2.27
C HIS A 417 13.60 23.07 3.43
N MET A 418 14.57 22.20 3.72
CA MET A 418 14.52 21.18 4.76
C MET A 418 15.76 21.26 5.65
N ALA A 419 15.55 21.61 6.92
CA ALA A 419 16.62 21.75 7.90
C ALA A 419 16.76 20.51 8.79
N THR A 420 15.67 19.78 9.01
CA THR A 420 15.61 18.67 9.97
C THR A 420 14.86 17.46 9.41
N LEU A 421 15.17 16.28 9.93
CA LEU A 421 14.54 15.00 9.57
C LEU A 421 13.01 14.97 9.80
N PRO A 422 12.46 15.45 10.94
CA PRO A 422 11.02 15.40 11.19
C PRO A 422 10.18 16.23 10.21
N GLU A 423 10.76 17.29 9.64
CA GLU A 423 10.07 18.16 8.68
C GLU A 423 9.90 17.51 7.30
N VAL A 424 10.70 16.50 6.97
CA VAL A 424 10.77 15.92 5.62
C VAL A 424 9.39 15.45 5.16
N ARG A 425 8.69 14.67 5.99
CA ARG A 425 7.37 14.10 5.64
C ARG A 425 6.34 15.15 5.24
N ASP A 426 6.19 16.21 6.02
CA ASP A 426 5.20 17.26 5.71
C ASP A 426 5.62 18.09 4.48
N LYS A 427 6.93 18.31 4.33
CA LYS A 427 7.50 19.15 3.27
C LYS A 427 7.50 18.46 1.91
N VAL A 428 7.74 17.15 1.84
CA VAL A 428 7.66 16.37 0.59
C VAL A 428 6.24 16.42 0.02
N LEU A 429 5.21 16.27 0.85
CA LEU A 429 3.81 16.23 0.39
C LEU A 429 3.32 17.50 -0.32
N LYS A 430 4.08 18.61 -0.26
CA LYS A 430 3.72 19.88 -0.90
C LYS A 430 3.76 19.84 -2.42
N TYR A 431 4.40 18.83 -3.04
CA TYR A 431 4.36 18.69 -4.50
C TYR A 431 2.98 18.23 -5.00
N VAL A 432 2.23 17.44 -4.22
CA VAL A 432 0.94 16.86 -4.62
C VAL A 432 -0.10 17.93 -4.98
N PRO A 433 -0.34 18.97 -4.16
CA PRO A 433 -1.23 20.08 -4.53
C PRO A 433 -0.80 20.88 -5.76
N VAL A 434 0.49 20.86 -6.13
CA VAL A 434 0.94 21.51 -7.37
C VAL A 434 0.59 20.62 -8.57
N MET A 435 0.82 19.31 -8.46
CA MET A 435 0.45 18.31 -9.45
C MET A 435 -1.07 18.21 -9.69
N SER A 436 -1.88 18.49 -8.67
CA SER A 436 -3.35 18.44 -8.78
C SER A 436 -3.98 19.62 -9.56
N ARG A 437 -3.29 20.76 -9.70
CA ARG A 437 -3.86 21.98 -10.30
C ARG A 437 -4.53 21.79 -11.67
N PRO A 438 -3.95 21.05 -12.64
CA PRO A 438 -4.59 20.84 -13.94
C PRO A 438 -5.91 20.07 -13.83
N VAL A 439 -5.98 19.08 -12.93
CA VAL A 439 -7.19 18.29 -12.69
C VAL A 439 -8.29 19.20 -12.18
N VAL A 440 -7.99 20.03 -11.18
CA VAL A 440 -8.94 21.01 -10.62
C VAL A 440 -9.39 22.03 -11.69
N LEU A 441 -8.47 22.54 -12.50
CA LEU A 441 -8.78 23.51 -13.56
C LEU A 441 -9.61 22.92 -14.71
N SER A 442 -9.53 21.61 -14.95
CA SER A 442 -10.33 20.94 -15.97
C SER A 442 -11.82 20.88 -15.62
N GLY A 443 -12.17 21.00 -14.33
CA GLY A 443 -13.53 20.78 -13.83
C GLY A 443 -14.01 19.32 -13.94
N ALA A 444 -13.15 18.40 -14.40
CA ALA A 444 -13.47 16.99 -14.49
C ALA A 444 -13.28 16.30 -13.13
N HIS A 445 -14.19 15.39 -12.82
CA HIS A 445 -14.16 14.59 -11.58
C HIS A 445 -14.00 13.11 -11.95
N PRO A 446 -12.77 12.64 -12.22
CA PRO A 446 -12.52 11.24 -12.50
C PRO A 446 -12.71 10.39 -11.23
N TYR A 447 -13.16 9.15 -11.41
CA TYR A 447 -13.27 8.16 -10.33
C TYR A 447 -12.17 7.14 -10.52
N ILE A 448 -11.44 6.87 -9.44
CA ILE A 448 -10.31 5.95 -9.44
C ILE A 448 -10.59 4.88 -8.39
N TRP A 449 -10.32 3.64 -8.78
CA TRP A 449 -10.33 2.49 -7.88
C TRP A 449 -8.89 2.11 -7.62
N THR A 450 -8.49 2.03 -6.37
CA THR A 450 -7.14 1.63 -6.00
C THR A 450 -6.90 0.15 -6.23
N SER A 451 -5.63 -0.25 -6.26
CA SER A 451 -5.25 -1.66 -6.04
C SER A 451 -5.71 -2.14 -4.66
N VAL A 452 -5.71 -3.45 -4.46
CA VAL A 452 -6.14 -4.07 -3.19
C VAL A 452 -5.08 -3.81 -2.13
N TYR A 453 -5.47 -3.22 -1.01
CA TYR A 453 -4.59 -2.94 0.13
C TYR A 453 -5.28 -3.29 1.45
N ALA A 454 -4.48 -3.47 2.51
CA ALA A 454 -5.00 -3.71 3.85
C ALA A 454 -5.63 -2.43 4.45
N ASP A 455 -6.80 -2.53 5.06
CA ASP A 455 -7.52 -1.37 5.59
C ASP A 455 -6.79 -0.67 6.75
N VAL A 456 -7.19 0.57 7.03
CA VAL A 456 -6.58 1.52 7.96
C VAL A 456 -6.17 0.95 9.34
N PRO A 457 -6.94 0.08 10.03
CA PRO A 457 -6.52 -0.50 11.31
C PRO A 457 -5.31 -1.45 11.19
N ALA A 458 -4.99 -1.91 9.99
CA ALA A 458 -3.90 -2.84 9.70
C ALA A 458 -2.65 -2.16 9.12
N THR A 459 -2.66 -0.83 8.93
CA THR A 459 -1.58 -0.09 8.25
C THR A 459 -0.83 0.87 9.16
N ASP A 460 -0.44 0.38 10.35
CA ASP A 460 0.57 1.01 11.21
C ASP A 460 2.01 0.68 10.77
N LEU A 461 2.18 -0.02 9.65
CA LEU A 461 3.46 -0.49 9.16
C LEU A 461 3.63 -0.05 7.71
N THR A 462 4.81 0.48 7.39
CA THR A 462 5.26 0.48 5.99
C THR A 462 5.17 -0.96 5.48
N LEU A 463 4.92 -1.17 4.19
CA LEU A 463 4.76 -2.53 3.66
C LEU A 463 5.96 -3.44 4.00
N ALA A 464 7.18 -2.88 4.07
CA ALA A 464 8.36 -3.59 4.54
C ALA A 464 8.23 -4.07 6.01
N GLU A 465 7.72 -3.22 6.90
CA GLU A 465 7.46 -3.61 8.29
C GLU A 465 6.26 -4.56 8.42
N TRP A 466 5.27 -4.45 7.53
CA TRP A 466 4.14 -5.38 7.46
C TRP A 466 4.60 -6.75 6.98
N GLU A 467 5.41 -6.81 5.92
CA GLU A 467 6.02 -8.03 5.44
C GLU A 467 6.96 -8.62 6.48
N ASP A 468 7.84 -7.83 7.12
CA ASP A 468 8.70 -8.32 8.20
C ASP A 468 7.87 -8.94 9.33
N ARG A 469 6.75 -8.29 9.68
CA ARG A 469 5.80 -8.81 10.68
C ARG A 469 5.09 -10.08 10.20
N GLU A 470 4.63 -10.14 8.96
CA GLU A 470 3.96 -11.32 8.39
C GLU A 470 4.96 -12.47 8.22
N PHE A 471 6.17 -12.22 7.75
CA PHE A 471 7.27 -13.18 7.73
C PHE A 471 7.59 -13.66 9.15
N GLU A 472 7.61 -12.77 10.15
CA GLU A 472 7.84 -13.17 11.52
C GLU A 472 6.66 -13.96 12.11
N TYR A 473 5.41 -13.60 11.77
CA TYR A 473 4.21 -14.33 12.13
C TYR A 473 4.17 -15.72 11.49
N ILE A 474 4.42 -15.82 10.18
CA ILE A 474 4.56 -17.06 9.42
C ILE A 474 5.69 -17.90 10.01
N ARG A 475 6.85 -17.29 10.30
CA ARG A 475 7.98 -17.98 10.93
C ARG A 475 7.63 -18.49 12.33
N ARG A 476 6.93 -17.72 13.15
CA ARG A 476 6.43 -18.15 14.47
C ARG A 476 5.42 -19.29 14.33
N ARG A 477 4.50 -19.21 13.38
CA ARG A 477 3.50 -20.24 13.08
C ARG A 477 4.15 -21.53 12.57
N LEU A 478 5.10 -21.44 11.65
CA LEU A 478 5.90 -22.57 11.16
C LEU A 478 6.74 -23.18 12.29
N ASN A 479 7.35 -22.37 13.14
CA ASN A 479 8.09 -22.85 14.31
C ASN A 479 7.17 -23.52 15.34
N ALA A 480 5.95 -23.01 15.53
CA ALA A 480 4.95 -23.62 16.41
C ALA A 480 4.43 -24.94 15.84
N LEU A 481 4.20 -25.02 14.52
CA LEU A 481 3.86 -26.26 13.82
C LEU A 481 5.01 -27.27 13.89
N ARG A 482 6.27 -26.84 13.69
CA ARG A 482 7.45 -27.70 13.87
C ARG A 482 7.57 -28.21 15.30
N ARG A 483 7.37 -27.37 16.32
CA ARG A 483 7.36 -27.81 17.73
C ARG A 483 6.24 -28.78 17.99
N ARG A 484 5.03 -28.51 17.50
CA ARG A 484 3.88 -29.40 17.66
C ARG A 484 4.11 -30.74 16.98
N ASN A 485 4.69 -30.75 15.78
CA ASN A 485 5.06 -31.99 15.09
C ASN A 485 6.23 -32.71 15.79
N TRP A 486 7.16 -31.98 16.40
CA TRP A 486 8.24 -32.55 17.21
C TRP A 486 7.72 -33.18 18.51
N PHE A 487 6.78 -32.53 19.20
CA PHE A 487 6.10 -33.09 20.38
C PHE A 487 5.16 -34.24 20.02
N ALA A 488 4.46 -34.17 18.87
CA ALA A 488 3.65 -35.27 18.36
C ALA A 488 4.52 -36.47 17.97
N ALA A 489 5.70 -36.26 17.39
CA ALA A 489 6.67 -37.31 17.12
C ALA A 489 7.24 -37.93 18.41
N GLN A 490 7.35 -37.16 19.51
CA GLN A 490 7.75 -37.68 20.82
C GLN A 490 6.59 -38.39 21.56
N GLU A 491 5.34 -37.99 21.37
CA GLU A 491 4.16 -38.72 21.89
C GLU A 491 3.89 -40.01 21.08
N GLU A 492 4.25 -40.04 19.79
CA GLU A 492 4.22 -41.26 18.97
C GLU A 492 5.42 -42.19 19.25
N GLU A 493 6.53 -41.72 19.83
CA GLU A 493 7.67 -42.57 20.22
C GLU A 493 7.39 -43.54 21.38
N GLU A 494 6.27 -43.39 22.12
CA GLU A 494 5.81 -44.43 23.06
C GLU A 494 4.83 -45.45 22.44
N THR A 495 4.37 -45.25 21.20
CA THR A 495 3.63 -46.26 20.45
C THR A 495 3.78 -46.08 18.92
N PHE A 496 4.92 -46.43 18.34
CA PHE A 496 5.02 -46.53 16.88
C PHE A 496 5.95 -47.65 16.38
N ASP A 497 5.36 -48.51 15.54
CA ASP A 497 5.96 -49.58 14.75
C ASP A 497 6.19 -49.02 13.31
N PRO A 498 7.37 -49.15 12.68
CA PRO A 498 7.86 -48.20 11.67
C PRO A 498 7.27 -48.29 10.24
N GLU A 499 6.15 -48.97 10.01
CA GLU A 499 5.83 -49.47 8.65
C GLU A 499 4.59 -48.91 7.93
N ASN A 500 3.88 -47.88 8.43
CA ASN A 500 2.78 -47.33 7.64
C ASN A 500 2.35 -45.90 7.99
N THR A 501 2.68 -44.93 7.14
CA THR A 501 1.82 -43.77 6.79
C THR A 501 2.44 -42.93 5.66
N PRO A 502 1.74 -42.72 4.52
CA PRO A 502 2.11 -41.68 3.54
C PRO A 502 1.27 -40.40 3.72
N GLU A 503 1.89 -39.26 3.41
CA GLU A 503 1.33 -37.89 3.45
C GLU A 503 0.17 -37.64 2.46
N PRO A 504 -0.80 -36.75 2.79
CA PRO A 504 -1.83 -36.32 1.85
C PRO A 504 -1.35 -35.17 0.95
N VAL A 505 -1.49 -35.35 -0.38
CA VAL A 505 -1.39 -34.28 -1.39
C VAL A 505 -2.79 -33.77 -1.71
N MET A 506 -3.04 -32.48 -1.51
CA MET A 506 -4.28 -31.82 -1.96
C MET A 506 -4.12 -31.32 -3.41
N GLU A 507 -5.02 -31.75 -4.30
CA GLU A 507 -5.33 -31.04 -5.54
C GLU A 507 -6.83 -30.68 -5.51
N GLU A 508 -7.14 -29.40 -5.55
CA GLU A 508 -8.52 -28.89 -5.59
C GLU A 508 -9.04 -28.83 -7.03
N ARG A 509 -10.24 -29.39 -7.26
CA ARG A 509 -11.14 -29.02 -8.36
C ARG A 509 -12.56 -28.95 -7.80
N GLU A 510 -13.18 -27.78 -7.84
CA GLU A 510 -14.54 -27.58 -7.35
C GLU A 510 -15.59 -28.13 -8.33
N ILE A 511 -16.48 -28.98 -7.81
CA ILE A 511 -17.76 -29.35 -8.43
C ILE A 511 -18.84 -29.03 -7.39
N ARG A 512 -19.81 -28.17 -7.74
CA ARG A 512 -20.90 -27.78 -6.84
C ARG A 512 -22.10 -28.70 -7.06
N VAL A 513 -22.49 -29.45 -6.02
CA VAL A 513 -23.72 -30.25 -6.02
C VAL A 513 -24.71 -29.60 -5.06
N ARG A 514 -25.89 -29.20 -5.55
CA ARG A 514 -27.00 -28.76 -4.70
C ARG A 514 -27.99 -29.91 -4.47
N PHE A 515 -28.38 -30.10 -3.22
CA PHE A 515 -29.48 -30.99 -2.84
C PHE A 515 -30.72 -30.15 -2.54
N LYS A 516 -31.90 -30.56 -3.01
CA LYS A 516 -33.16 -29.91 -2.60
C LYS A 516 -33.52 -30.39 -1.20
N GLY A 517 -33.51 -29.47 -0.23
CA GLY A 517 -34.16 -29.66 1.06
C GLY A 517 -33.26 -29.74 2.30
N PHE A 518 -32.21 -28.91 2.39
CA PHE A 518 -31.64 -28.43 3.66
C PHE A 518 -31.19 -26.98 3.51
#